data_AF-A0A9W8BD06-F1
#
_entry.id   AF-A0A9W8BD06-F1
#
_cell.length_a   1.000
_cell.length_b   1.000
_cell.length_c   1.000
_cell.angle_alpha   90.00
_cell.angle_beta   90.00
_cell.angle_gamma   90.00
#
_symmetry.space_group_name_H-M   'P 1'
#
loop_
_entity.id
_entity.type
_entity.pdbx_description
1 polymer ?
#
loop_
_entity_poly.entity_id
_entity_poly.type
_entity_poly.pdbx_seq_one_letter_code
_entity_poly.pdbx_strand_id
1 'polypeptide(L)'
;GVSSNFETNEVAAVVNWVEDEGTPAEGQGNWLALARIVADHVRASAFLIAEGVEPSNTGRGYVLRRMIRRGVRAGRQLGAAPGVLARVAPRVEAAMGAAYPELAMARQRIIAVLEAEERLFQRTLGRGLAELAEIMAQKEDGLKRVISGADAYALYDTHGFPLDLTQAVARDGGWTVDVAEFERLQRAGREQSKAARAEGDSGNDAGVVPENDYDLCAGFAPGTVAEAHSVHDAATPLLLAALRAVVGAGVMQAGLAVNARGIRFDFSGTGLSAAQILDVESRINAAALGGTQPERAVFPFHITRESAVAAGTRRIEAVAGVVGTVWLQ
;
A
#
# COMPACT_ATOMS: atom_id res chain seq x y z
N GLY A 1 30.86 -8.01 -23.87
CA GLY A 1 29.80 -7.14 -23.34
C GLY A 1 28.50 -7.85 -23.62
N VAL A 2 27.66 -8.01 -22.61
CA VAL A 2 26.35 -8.63 -22.75
C VAL A 2 25.36 -7.65 -23.41
N SER A 3 24.50 -8.14 -24.30
CA SER A 3 23.55 -7.35 -25.09
C SER A 3 22.36 -6.82 -24.26
N SER A 4 22.25 -7.25 -23.00
CA SER A 4 21.20 -6.81 -22.07
C SER A 4 21.63 -7.02 -20.62
N ASN A 5 21.13 -6.18 -19.70
CA ASN A 5 21.27 -6.38 -18.24
C ASN A 5 20.68 -7.72 -17.74
N PHE A 6 19.94 -8.44 -18.58
CA PHE A 6 19.31 -9.73 -18.27
C PHE A 6 20.15 -10.95 -18.66
N GLU A 7 21.31 -10.76 -19.30
CA GLU A 7 22.26 -11.83 -19.64
C GLU A 7 23.28 -12.09 -18.53
N THR A 8 23.15 -11.43 -17.38
CA THR A 8 23.87 -11.81 -16.16
C THR A 8 23.35 -13.17 -15.68
N ASN A 9 24.27 -14.05 -15.27
CA ASN A 9 24.01 -15.44 -14.87
C ASN A 9 22.85 -15.60 -13.86
N GLU A 10 22.61 -14.59 -13.03
CA GLU A 10 21.61 -14.60 -11.95
C GLU A 10 20.17 -14.49 -12.46
N VAL A 11 19.90 -13.65 -13.45
CA VAL A 11 18.54 -13.51 -14.03
C VAL A 11 18.23 -14.66 -14.97
N ALA A 12 19.23 -15.13 -15.72
CA ALA A 12 19.11 -16.29 -16.59
C ALA A 12 18.68 -17.55 -15.81
N ALA A 13 19.24 -17.77 -14.61
CA ALA A 13 18.86 -18.90 -13.76
C ALA A 13 17.39 -18.87 -13.29
N VAL A 14 16.83 -17.68 -13.07
CA VAL A 14 15.43 -17.50 -12.68
C VAL A 14 14.50 -17.67 -13.89
N VAL A 15 14.90 -17.20 -15.07
CA VAL A 15 14.15 -17.37 -16.32
C VAL A 15 14.07 -18.83 -16.74
N ASN A 16 15.19 -19.57 -16.70
CA ASN A 16 15.22 -21.00 -17.05
C ASN A 16 14.30 -21.83 -16.16
N TRP A 17 14.08 -21.45 -14.90
CA TRP A 17 13.16 -22.20 -14.03
C TRP A 17 11.69 -21.91 -14.32
N VAL A 18 11.36 -20.72 -14.81
CA VAL A 18 10.01 -20.45 -15.30
C VAL A 18 9.71 -21.33 -16.53
N GLU A 19 10.72 -21.79 -17.27
CA GLU A 19 10.57 -22.80 -18.35
C GLU A 19 10.14 -24.15 -17.77
N ASP A 20 10.73 -24.55 -16.63
CA ASP A 20 10.46 -25.84 -15.97
C ASP A 20 9.03 -25.93 -15.37
N GLU A 21 8.42 -24.78 -15.04
CA GLU A 21 7.12 -24.70 -14.36
C GLU A 21 5.92 -24.47 -15.28
N GLY A 22 6.18 -24.19 -16.56
CA GLY A 22 5.16 -23.94 -17.55
C GLY A 22 5.70 -24.12 -18.96
N THR A 23 5.35 -25.24 -19.59
CA THR A 23 5.46 -25.35 -21.04
C THR A 23 4.41 -24.46 -21.69
N PRO A 24 4.80 -23.53 -22.59
CA PRO A 24 3.82 -22.76 -23.34
C PRO A 24 2.93 -23.71 -24.16
N ALA A 25 1.64 -23.38 -24.25
CA ALA A 25 0.84 -23.88 -25.36
C ALA A 25 1.52 -23.40 -26.66
N GLU A 26 1.67 -24.29 -27.65
CA GLU A 26 2.33 -23.99 -28.93
C GLU A 26 1.88 -22.63 -29.49
N GLY A 27 2.83 -21.74 -29.80
CA GLY A 27 2.57 -20.49 -30.51
C GLY A 27 2.77 -19.17 -29.76
N GLN A 28 3.21 -19.16 -28.49
CA GLN A 28 3.43 -17.89 -27.76
C GLN A 28 4.81 -17.27 -28.06
N GLY A 29 4.87 -16.38 -29.05
CA GLY A 29 6.05 -15.54 -29.36
C GLY A 29 6.50 -14.54 -28.27
N ASN A 30 5.95 -14.63 -27.05
CA ASN A 30 6.22 -13.71 -25.94
C ASN A 30 6.60 -14.40 -24.62
N TRP A 31 6.81 -15.73 -24.63
CA TRP A 31 7.12 -16.52 -23.42
C TRP A 31 8.32 -15.93 -22.65
N LEU A 32 9.43 -15.65 -23.34
CA LEU A 32 10.65 -15.13 -22.73
C LEU A 32 10.44 -13.77 -22.05
N ALA A 33 9.59 -12.90 -22.62
CA ALA A 33 9.30 -11.60 -22.00
C ALA A 33 8.46 -11.76 -20.73
N LEU A 34 7.47 -12.67 -20.75
CA LEU A 34 6.65 -12.97 -19.58
C LEU A 34 7.50 -13.60 -18.45
N ALA A 35 8.39 -14.53 -18.79
CA ALA A 35 9.29 -15.15 -17.83
C ALA A 35 10.24 -14.12 -17.18
N ARG A 36 10.76 -13.17 -17.98
CA ARG A 36 11.54 -12.04 -17.47
C ARG A 36 10.74 -11.14 -16.52
N ILE A 37 9.47 -10.85 -16.85
CA ILE A 37 8.58 -10.07 -15.98
C ILE A 37 8.38 -10.77 -14.63
N VAL A 38 8.16 -12.09 -14.63
CA VAL A 38 8.07 -12.88 -13.39
C VAL A 38 9.38 -12.77 -12.60
N ALA A 39 10.52 -13.05 -13.23
CA ALA A 39 11.83 -13.02 -12.59
C ALA A 39 12.13 -11.67 -11.93
N ASP A 40 11.91 -10.56 -12.65
CA ASP A 40 12.17 -9.22 -12.14
C ASP A 40 11.24 -8.86 -10.99
N HIS A 41 9.95 -9.20 -11.08
CA HIS A 41 9.01 -8.90 -10.02
C HIS A 41 9.27 -9.72 -8.76
N VAL A 42 9.58 -11.02 -8.86
CA VAL A 42 9.96 -11.82 -7.68
C VAL A 42 11.22 -11.27 -7.05
N ARG A 43 12.24 -10.94 -7.86
CA ARG A 43 13.51 -10.36 -7.37
C ARG A 43 13.25 -9.07 -6.60
N ALA A 44 12.61 -8.08 -7.23
CA ALA A 44 12.35 -6.80 -6.60
C ALA A 44 11.47 -6.93 -5.34
N SER A 45 10.45 -7.80 -5.38
CA SER A 45 9.60 -8.08 -4.22
C SER A 45 10.38 -8.73 -3.08
N ALA A 46 11.27 -9.70 -3.37
CA ALA A 46 12.08 -10.37 -2.36
C ALA A 46 12.99 -9.39 -1.60
N PHE A 47 13.65 -8.47 -2.30
CA PHE A 47 14.46 -7.42 -1.68
C PHE A 47 13.63 -6.48 -0.80
N LEU A 48 12.49 -5.98 -1.30
CA LEU A 48 11.62 -5.13 -0.49
C LEU A 48 11.10 -5.83 0.77
N ILE A 49 10.72 -7.11 0.66
CA ILE A 49 10.25 -7.88 1.83
C ILE A 49 11.40 -8.17 2.79
N ALA A 50 12.62 -8.42 2.30
CA ALA A 50 13.81 -8.56 3.13
C ALA A 50 14.13 -7.28 3.92
N GLU A 51 13.88 -6.11 3.34
CA GLU A 51 13.96 -4.80 4.01
C GLU A 51 12.78 -4.52 4.97
N GLY A 52 11.83 -5.44 5.10
CA GLY A 52 10.67 -5.32 5.99
C GLY A 52 9.48 -4.56 5.40
N VAL A 53 9.44 -4.33 4.09
CA VAL A 53 8.28 -3.75 3.41
C VAL A 53 7.19 -4.81 3.26
N GLU A 54 5.97 -4.49 3.70
CA GLU A 54 4.79 -5.34 3.59
C GLU A 54 3.80 -4.81 2.53
N PRO A 55 3.05 -5.68 1.79
CA PRO A 55 2.06 -5.24 0.82
C PRO A 55 0.97 -4.38 1.46
N SER A 56 0.75 -3.18 0.93
CA SER A 56 -0.23 -2.23 1.45
C SER A 56 -0.96 -1.49 0.33
N ASN A 57 -1.95 -0.67 0.69
CA ASN A 57 -2.64 0.21 -0.27
C ASN A 57 -1.83 1.47 -0.61
N THR A 58 -0.71 1.74 0.07
CA THR A 58 0.02 3.00 -0.01
C THR A 58 1.56 2.83 -0.01
N GLY A 59 2.30 3.78 -0.59
CA GLY A 59 3.76 3.84 -0.49
C GLY A 59 4.54 2.65 -1.04
N ARG A 60 5.65 2.30 -0.36
CA ARG A 60 6.49 1.14 -0.73
C ARG A 60 5.69 -0.15 -0.71
N GLY A 61 4.73 -0.29 0.21
CA GLY A 61 3.83 -1.42 0.28
C GLY A 61 2.87 -1.52 -0.93
N TYR A 62 2.40 -0.38 -1.45
CA TYR A 62 1.64 -0.32 -2.69
C TYR A 62 2.47 -0.74 -3.90
N VAL A 63 3.70 -0.24 -4.00
CA VAL A 63 4.62 -0.63 -5.09
C VAL A 63 4.93 -2.12 -5.01
N LEU A 64 5.23 -2.64 -3.82
CA LEU A 64 5.44 -4.07 -3.57
C LEU A 64 4.22 -4.88 -4.03
N ARG A 65 3.03 -4.52 -3.54
CA ARG A 65 1.76 -5.14 -3.94
C ARG A 65 1.57 -5.14 -5.46
N ARG A 66 1.83 -4.02 -6.12
CA ARG A 66 1.72 -3.87 -7.58
C ARG A 66 2.69 -4.80 -8.32
N MET A 67 3.94 -4.89 -7.87
CA MET A 67 4.94 -5.79 -8.46
C MET A 67 4.52 -7.25 -8.31
N ILE A 68 4.08 -7.66 -7.11
CA ILE A 68 3.57 -9.00 -6.86
C ILE A 68 2.42 -9.32 -7.82
N ARG A 69 1.40 -8.45 -7.92
CA ARG A 69 0.24 -8.68 -8.80
C ARG A 69 0.61 -8.78 -10.28
N ARG A 70 1.58 -7.98 -10.74
CA ARG A 70 2.11 -8.06 -12.11
C ARG A 70 2.86 -9.36 -12.37
N GLY A 71 3.69 -9.79 -11.43
CA GLY A 71 4.37 -11.09 -11.48
C GLY A 71 3.37 -12.24 -11.55
N VAL A 72 2.34 -12.25 -10.69
CA VAL A 72 1.29 -13.28 -10.68
C VAL A 72 0.55 -13.32 -12.03
N ARG A 73 0.19 -12.16 -12.59
CA ARG A 73 -0.46 -12.09 -13.92
C ARG A 73 0.43 -12.69 -15.01
N ALA A 74 1.70 -12.31 -15.05
CA ALA A 74 2.64 -12.85 -16.05
C ALA A 74 2.80 -14.37 -15.91
N GLY A 75 2.92 -14.87 -14.68
CA GLY A 75 2.94 -16.31 -14.39
C GLY A 75 1.68 -17.02 -14.88
N ARG A 76 0.50 -16.41 -14.70
CA ARG A 76 -0.75 -16.97 -15.23
C ARG A 76 -0.79 -16.98 -16.76
N GLN A 77 -0.29 -15.94 -17.42
CA GLN A 77 -0.20 -15.89 -18.89
C GLN A 77 0.74 -16.98 -19.46
N LEU A 78 1.76 -17.36 -18.68
CA LEU A 78 2.65 -18.49 -18.96
C LEU A 78 2.02 -19.86 -18.70
N GLY A 79 0.84 -19.92 -18.08
CA GLY A 79 0.20 -21.17 -17.67
C GLY A 79 0.74 -21.75 -16.36
N ALA A 80 1.52 -20.99 -15.59
CA ALA A 80 2.04 -21.46 -14.31
C ALA A 80 0.92 -21.67 -13.29
N ALA A 81 1.08 -22.71 -12.45
CA ALA A 81 0.16 -22.98 -11.35
C ALA A 81 0.21 -21.86 -10.28
N PRO A 82 -0.90 -21.62 -9.55
CA PRO A 82 -0.94 -20.63 -8.46
C PRO A 82 0.20 -20.81 -7.45
N GLY A 83 0.70 -19.71 -6.89
CA GLY A 83 1.86 -19.69 -5.99
C GLY A 83 3.20 -19.55 -6.71
N VAL A 84 3.18 -19.16 -7.99
CA VAL A 84 4.39 -19.11 -8.84
C VAL A 84 5.48 -18.24 -8.22
N LEU A 85 5.16 -17.05 -7.71
CA LEU A 85 6.18 -16.14 -7.18
C LEU A 85 6.85 -16.70 -5.92
N ALA A 86 6.09 -17.34 -5.05
CA ALA A 86 6.61 -17.98 -3.86
C ALA A 86 7.53 -19.16 -4.19
N ARG A 87 7.19 -19.96 -5.22
CA ARG A 87 8.05 -21.06 -5.69
C ARG A 87 9.33 -20.57 -6.39
N VAL A 88 9.28 -19.41 -7.06
CA VAL A 88 10.47 -18.78 -7.66
C VAL A 88 11.41 -18.17 -6.61
N ALA A 89 10.88 -17.64 -5.50
CA ALA A 89 11.65 -16.84 -4.53
C ALA A 89 12.94 -17.53 -3.99
N PRO A 90 12.96 -18.84 -3.66
CA PRO A 90 14.18 -19.55 -3.26
C PRO A 90 15.30 -19.51 -4.31
N ARG A 91 14.97 -19.35 -5.60
CA ARG A 91 15.98 -19.24 -6.68
C ARG A 91 16.63 -17.86 -6.73
N VAL A 92 15.90 -16.80 -6.38
CA VAL A 92 16.47 -15.46 -6.20
C VAL A 92 17.52 -15.50 -5.10
N GLU A 93 17.21 -16.14 -3.98
CA GLU A 93 18.18 -16.34 -2.90
C GLU A 93 19.36 -17.23 -3.33
N ALA A 94 19.12 -18.32 -4.05
CA ALA A 94 20.21 -19.18 -4.52
C ALA A 94 21.16 -18.43 -5.48
N ALA A 95 20.62 -17.54 -6.32
CA ALA A 95 21.41 -16.75 -7.27
C ALA A 95 22.16 -15.59 -6.59
N MET A 96 21.54 -14.94 -5.60
CA MET A 96 22.03 -13.65 -5.08
C MET A 96 22.46 -13.69 -3.60
N GLY A 97 22.07 -14.72 -2.84
CA GLY A 97 22.20 -14.78 -1.39
C GLY A 97 23.64 -14.77 -0.86
N ALA A 98 24.62 -15.12 -1.69
CA ALA A 98 26.04 -14.98 -1.34
C ALA A 98 26.46 -13.50 -1.17
N ALA A 99 25.89 -12.61 -1.99
CA ALA A 99 26.12 -11.17 -1.91
C ALA A 99 25.11 -10.46 -0.99
N TYR A 100 23.93 -11.06 -0.80
CA TYR A 100 22.80 -10.49 -0.07
C TYR A 100 22.24 -11.48 1.00
N PRO A 101 22.94 -11.67 2.14
CA PRO A 101 22.56 -12.62 3.18
C PRO A 101 21.17 -12.36 3.79
N GLU A 102 20.69 -11.12 3.73
CA GLU A 102 19.37 -10.71 4.20
C GLU A 102 18.24 -11.46 3.49
N LEU A 103 18.44 -11.88 2.24
CA LEU A 103 17.48 -12.71 1.50
C LEU A 103 17.31 -14.08 2.17
N ALA A 104 18.41 -14.69 2.62
CA ALA A 104 18.38 -15.97 3.32
C ALA A 104 17.76 -15.82 4.71
N MET A 105 18.10 -14.75 5.43
CA MET A 105 17.53 -14.43 6.75
C MET A 105 16.02 -14.19 6.67
N ALA A 106 15.54 -13.56 5.61
CA ALA A 106 14.13 -13.23 5.41
C ALA A 106 13.34 -14.29 4.61
N ARG A 107 13.96 -15.42 4.20
CA ARG A 107 13.35 -16.44 3.32
C ARG A 107 11.92 -16.79 3.68
N GLN A 108 11.67 -17.16 4.93
CA GLN A 108 10.33 -17.59 5.38
C GLN A 108 9.29 -16.47 5.25
N ARG A 109 9.69 -15.23 5.55
CA ARG A 109 8.84 -14.04 5.41
C ARG A 109 8.54 -13.75 3.95
N ILE A 110 9.55 -13.78 3.08
CA ILE A 110 9.40 -13.57 1.64
C ILE A 110 8.37 -14.54 1.06
N ILE A 111 8.52 -15.83 1.33
CA ILE A 111 7.59 -16.86 0.85
C ILE A 111 6.19 -16.61 1.39
N ALA A 112 6.03 -16.40 2.70
CA ALA A 112 4.72 -16.21 3.32
C ALA A 112 3.97 -14.98 2.78
N VAL A 113 4.67 -13.86 2.58
CA VAL A 113 4.09 -12.62 2.05
C VAL A 113 3.65 -12.80 0.60
N LEU A 114 4.49 -13.41 -0.25
CA LEU A 114 4.16 -13.68 -1.66
C LEU A 114 2.93 -14.59 -1.77
N GLU A 115 2.87 -15.67 -0.98
CA GLU A 115 1.72 -16.58 -0.95
C GLU A 115 0.44 -15.90 -0.45
N ALA A 116 0.54 -15.06 0.58
CA ALA A 116 -0.61 -14.35 1.13
C ALA A 116 -1.19 -13.36 0.13
N GLU A 117 -0.35 -12.51 -0.47
CA GLU A 117 -0.79 -11.51 -1.45
C GLU A 117 -1.32 -12.18 -2.74
N GLU A 118 -0.68 -13.25 -3.22
CA GLU A 118 -1.19 -13.99 -4.38
C GLU A 118 -2.56 -14.61 -4.10
N ARG A 119 -2.76 -15.27 -2.95
CA ARG A 119 -4.07 -15.82 -2.57
C ARG A 119 -5.15 -14.75 -2.47
N LEU A 120 -4.82 -13.58 -1.91
CA LEU A 120 -5.72 -12.43 -1.84
C LEU A 120 -6.11 -11.95 -3.24
N PHE A 121 -5.12 -11.86 -4.13
CA PHE A 121 -5.29 -11.35 -5.48
C PHE A 121 -6.05 -12.31 -6.41
N GLN A 122 -5.86 -13.63 -6.30
CA GLN A 122 -6.58 -14.61 -7.12
C GLN A 122 -8.10 -14.48 -7.00
N ARG A 123 -8.60 -14.10 -5.82
CA ARG A 123 -10.04 -13.89 -5.57
C ARG A 123 -10.63 -12.70 -6.33
N THR A 124 -9.84 -11.66 -6.59
CA THR A 124 -10.28 -10.46 -7.32
C THR A 124 -9.96 -10.57 -8.82
N LEU A 125 -8.88 -11.27 -9.17
CA LEU A 125 -8.38 -11.40 -10.53
C LEU A 125 -9.38 -12.08 -11.48
N GLY A 126 -10.02 -13.17 -11.05
CA GLY A 126 -10.94 -13.94 -11.89
C GLY A 126 -12.13 -13.10 -12.38
N ARG A 127 -12.82 -12.42 -11.46
CA ARG A 127 -13.99 -11.59 -11.79
C ARG A 127 -13.62 -10.33 -12.57
N GLY A 128 -12.57 -9.63 -12.17
CA GLY A 128 -12.15 -8.39 -12.84
C GLY A 128 -11.66 -8.61 -14.27
N LEU A 129 -11.01 -9.74 -14.57
CA LEU A 129 -10.61 -10.06 -15.95
C LEU A 129 -11.79 -10.40 -16.86
N ALA A 130 -12.81 -11.09 -16.34
CA ALA A 130 -14.01 -11.40 -17.11
C ALA A 130 -14.77 -10.12 -17.50
N GLU A 131 -15.01 -9.25 -16.52
CA GLU A 131 -15.66 -7.95 -16.72
C GLU A 131 -14.89 -7.08 -17.74
N LEU A 132 -13.57 -7.02 -17.60
CA LEU A 132 -12.72 -6.27 -18.52
C LEU A 132 -12.79 -6.82 -19.96
N ALA A 133 -12.83 -8.14 -20.11
CA ALA A 133 -12.98 -8.76 -21.43
C ALA A 133 -14.33 -8.41 -22.06
N GLU A 134 -15.41 -8.38 -21.28
CA GLU A 134 -16.74 -7.96 -21.75
C GLU A 134 -16.74 -6.49 -22.19
N ILE A 135 -16.16 -5.58 -21.40
CA ILE A 135 -16.01 -4.16 -21.75
C ILE A 135 -15.27 -3.99 -23.08
N MET A 136 -14.18 -4.75 -23.28
CA MET A 136 -13.38 -4.69 -24.49
C MET A 136 -14.16 -5.25 -25.70
N ALA A 137 -14.88 -6.36 -25.54
CA ALA A 137 -15.66 -6.98 -26.61
C ALA A 137 -16.81 -6.09 -27.08
N GLN A 138 -17.54 -5.44 -26.15
CA GLN A 138 -18.65 -4.53 -26.49
C GLN A 138 -18.21 -3.30 -27.29
N LYS A 139 -16.93 -2.91 -27.16
CA LYS A 139 -16.37 -1.70 -27.81
C LYS A 139 -15.57 -2.00 -29.07
N GLU A 140 -15.37 -3.27 -29.40
CA GLU A 140 -14.60 -3.68 -30.58
C GLU A 140 -15.32 -3.31 -31.90
N ASP A 141 -16.64 -3.11 -31.86
CA ASP A 141 -17.46 -2.61 -32.98
C ASP A 141 -17.31 -1.09 -33.23
N GLY A 142 -16.61 -0.36 -32.34
CA GLY A 142 -16.36 1.08 -32.46
C GLY A 142 -14.94 1.40 -32.96
N LEU A 143 -14.80 2.46 -33.77
CA LEU A 143 -13.52 2.92 -34.35
C LEU A 143 -12.42 3.33 -33.32
N LYS A 144 -12.65 3.24 -32.01
CA LYS A 144 -11.71 3.72 -30.98
C LYS A 144 -11.51 2.69 -29.86
N ARG A 145 -10.35 2.01 -29.87
CA ARG A 145 -9.89 1.05 -28.85
C ARG A 145 -9.45 1.74 -27.55
N VAL A 146 -10.40 2.35 -26.85
CA VAL A 146 -10.17 3.07 -25.59
C VAL A 146 -11.17 2.60 -24.54
N ILE A 147 -10.66 2.15 -23.41
CA ILE A 147 -11.45 1.89 -22.19
C ILE A 147 -11.69 3.23 -21.50
N SER A 148 -12.95 3.55 -21.19
CA SER A 148 -13.27 4.82 -20.54
C SER A 148 -12.74 4.84 -19.11
N GLY A 149 -12.56 6.04 -18.56
CA GLY A 149 -12.20 6.19 -17.16
C GLY A 149 -13.32 5.71 -16.24
N ALA A 150 -14.57 5.81 -16.70
CA ALA A 150 -15.75 5.27 -16.01
C ALA A 150 -15.71 3.75 -15.87
N ASP A 151 -15.43 3.02 -16.95
CA ASP A 151 -15.34 1.55 -16.92
C ASP A 151 -14.15 1.11 -16.06
N ALA A 152 -13.01 1.79 -16.21
CA ALA A 152 -11.84 1.54 -15.37
C ALA A 152 -12.11 1.83 -13.89
N TYR A 153 -12.93 2.84 -13.59
CA TYR A 153 -13.33 3.20 -12.23
C TYR A 153 -14.29 2.16 -11.64
N ALA A 154 -15.26 1.67 -12.41
CA ALA A 154 -16.15 0.59 -11.99
C ALA A 154 -15.38 -0.70 -11.68
N LEU A 155 -14.44 -1.09 -12.54
CA LEU A 155 -13.52 -2.21 -12.30
C LEU A 155 -12.76 -2.06 -10.97
N TYR A 156 -12.26 -0.86 -10.68
CA TYR A 156 -11.55 -0.55 -9.45
C TYR A 156 -12.46 -0.59 -8.21
N ASP A 157 -13.58 0.13 -8.25
CA ASP A 157 -14.44 0.39 -7.10
C ASP A 157 -15.32 -0.83 -6.74
N THR A 158 -15.90 -1.47 -7.75
CA THR A 158 -16.84 -2.60 -7.56
C THR A 158 -16.12 -3.94 -7.50
N HIS A 159 -15.12 -4.16 -8.36
CA HIS A 159 -14.48 -5.47 -8.51
C HIS A 159 -13.09 -5.56 -7.84
N GLY A 160 -12.59 -4.44 -7.28
CA GLY A 160 -11.25 -4.37 -6.68
C GLY A 160 -10.13 -4.59 -7.71
N PHE A 161 -10.43 -4.43 -9.00
CA PHE A 161 -9.52 -4.68 -10.10
C PHE A 161 -8.69 -3.42 -10.37
N PRO A 162 -7.39 -3.43 -10.07
CA PRO A 162 -6.60 -2.20 -10.02
C PRO A 162 -6.33 -1.63 -11.42
N LEU A 163 -6.33 -0.29 -11.52
CA LEU A 163 -6.10 0.44 -12.77
C LEU A 163 -4.86 -0.04 -13.52
N ASP A 164 -3.80 -0.38 -12.80
CA ASP A 164 -2.55 -0.76 -13.45
C ASP A 164 -2.63 -2.10 -14.19
N LEU A 165 -3.51 -3.00 -13.75
CA LEU A 165 -3.81 -4.24 -14.45
C LEU A 165 -4.77 -4.00 -15.61
N THR A 166 -5.76 -3.11 -15.44
CA THR A 166 -6.60 -2.64 -16.55
C THR A 166 -5.74 -2.10 -17.69
N GLN A 167 -4.78 -1.23 -17.38
CA GLN A 167 -3.83 -0.67 -18.35
C GLN A 167 -2.92 -1.74 -18.96
N ALA A 168 -2.48 -2.74 -18.18
CA ALA A 168 -1.63 -3.81 -18.69
C ALA A 168 -2.39 -4.71 -19.69
N VAL A 169 -3.60 -5.13 -19.33
CA VAL A 169 -4.47 -5.94 -20.20
C VAL A 169 -4.88 -5.16 -21.45
N ALA A 170 -5.24 -3.89 -21.29
CA ALA A 170 -5.55 -3.02 -22.42
C ALA A 170 -4.38 -2.98 -23.41
N ARG A 171 -3.17 -2.71 -22.92
CA ARG A 171 -1.97 -2.63 -23.76
C ARG A 171 -1.69 -3.93 -24.52
N ASP A 172 -1.84 -5.08 -23.88
CA ASP A 172 -1.62 -6.39 -24.52
C ASP A 172 -2.59 -6.61 -25.71
N GLY A 173 -3.80 -6.06 -25.64
CA GLY A 173 -4.78 -6.07 -26.74
C GLY A 173 -4.68 -4.90 -27.73
N GLY A 174 -3.71 -4.00 -27.56
CA GLY A 174 -3.59 -2.77 -28.36
C GLY A 174 -4.64 -1.68 -28.02
N TRP A 175 -5.15 -1.68 -26.79
CA TRP A 175 -6.07 -0.68 -26.24
C TRP A 175 -5.34 0.31 -25.34
N THR A 176 -5.96 1.46 -25.11
CA THR A 176 -5.57 2.40 -24.05
C THR A 176 -6.69 2.60 -23.04
N VAL A 177 -6.37 3.21 -21.90
CA VAL A 177 -7.32 3.55 -20.84
C VAL A 177 -7.31 5.06 -20.67
N ASP A 178 -8.49 5.68 -20.55
CA ASP A 178 -8.60 7.09 -20.17
C ASP A 178 -8.31 7.27 -18.67
N VAL A 179 -7.02 7.45 -18.38
CA VAL A 179 -6.51 7.64 -17.01
C VAL A 179 -7.00 8.96 -16.41
N ALA A 180 -7.09 10.01 -17.23
CA ALA A 180 -7.47 11.34 -16.74
C ALA A 180 -8.92 11.35 -16.25
N GLU A 181 -9.82 10.70 -16.99
CA GLU A 181 -11.21 10.51 -16.56
C GLU A 181 -11.30 9.62 -15.32
N PHE A 182 -10.53 8.52 -15.26
CA PHE A 182 -10.48 7.65 -14.07
C PHE A 182 -10.08 8.44 -12.83
N GLU A 183 -9.00 9.23 -12.90
CA GLU A 183 -8.50 10.02 -11.77
C GLU A 183 -9.50 11.09 -11.34
N ARG A 184 -10.23 11.69 -12.29
CA ARG A 184 -11.30 12.63 -11.99
C ARG A 184 -12.45 11.96 -11.24
N LEU A 185 -12.90 10.78 -11.70
CA LEU A 185 -13.96 10.02 -11.05
C LEU A 185 -13.53 9.51 -9.68
N GLN A 186 -12.28 9.07 -9.55
CA GLN A 186 -11.72 8.66 -8.27
C GLN A 186 -11.65 9.83 -7.28
N ARG A 187 -11.29 11.04 -7.72
CA ARG A 187 -11.34 12.24 -6.88
C ARG A 187 -12.78 12.57 -6.47
N ALA A 188 -13.72 12.57 -7.42
CA ALA A 188 -15.13 12.84 -7.15
C ALA A 188 -15.76 11.82 -6.18
N GLY A 189 -15.48 10.52 -6.37
CA GLY A 189 -15.95 9.46 -5.47
C GLY A 189 -15.38 9.59 -4.06
N ARG A 190 -14.15 10.08 -3.91
CA ARG A 190 -13.57 10.40 -2.59
C ARG A 190 -14.27 11.60 -1.95
N GLU A 191 -14.55 12.65 -2.71
CA GLU A 191 -15.25 13.84 -2.22
C GLU A 191 -16.69 13.50 -1.79
N GLN A 192 -17.40 12.68 -2.57
CA GLN A 192 -18.73 12.18 -2.22
C GLN A 192 -18.69 11.26 -0.99
N SER A 193 -17.71 10.36 -0.89
CA SER A 193 -17.54 9.52 0.30
C SER A 193 -17.22 10.33 1.57
N LYS A 194 -16.57 11.50 1.41
CA LYS A 194 -16.30 12.45 2.50
C LYS A 194 -17.53 13.30 2.84
N ALA A 195 -18.30 13.74 1.84
CA ALA A 195 -19.52 14.54 2.01
C ALA A 195 -20.69 13.72 2.57
N ALA A 196 -20.88 12.48 2.12
CA ALA A 196 -21.88 11.56 2.66
C ALA A 196 -21.62 11.22 4.14
N ARG A 197 -20.35 11.19 4.56
CA ARG A 197 -19.94 11.07 5.98
C ARG A 197 -20.18 12.36 6.79
N ALA A 198 -20.40 13.50 6.14
CA ALA A 198 -20.70 14.78 6.79
C ALA A 198 -22.22 15.03 6.91
N GLU A 199 -23.05 14.41 6.05
CA GLU A 199 -24.52 14.58 6.07
C GLU A 199 -25.29 13.40 6.69
N GLY A 200 -24.66 12.23 6.88
CA GLY A 200 -25.27 11.05 7.50
C GLY A 200 -24.74 10.74 8.89
N ASP A 201 -25.12 11.53 9.91
CA ASP A 201 -25.04 11.10 11.31
C ASP A 201 -26.21 10.18 11.64
N SER A 202 -26.03 8.87 11.39
CA SER A 202 -26.72 7.82 12.15
C SER A 202 -26.02 6.47 11.96
N GLY A 203 -25.44 5.99 13.05
CA GLY A 203 -25.49 4.58 13.49
C GLY A 203 -24.96 3.47 12.56
N ASN A 204 -23.88 2.86 13.03
CA ASN A 204 -23.41 1.49 12.77
C ASN A 204 -22.64 1.15 11.47
N ASP A 205 -21.34 0.94 11.74
CA ASP A 205 -20.56 -0.27 11.49
C ASP A 205 -19.67 -0.39 10.22
N ALA A 206 -18.43 -0.77 10.51
CA ALA A 206 -17.38 -1.35 9.66
C ALA A 206 -17.20 -0.81 8.22
N GLY A 207 -16.51 0.34 8.07
CA GLY A 207 -16.17 0.88 6.75
C GLY A 207 -14.69 1.24 6.61
N VAL A 208 -13.94 0.40 5.87
CA VAL A 208 -12.56 0.62 5.40
C VAL A 208 -12.32 2.09 5.01
N VAL A 209 -11.32 2.71 5.62
CA VAL A 209 -10.83 4.04 5.24
C VAL A 209 -9.80 3.84 4.12
N PRO A 210 -10.00 4.34 2.89
CA PRO A 210 -8.93 4.38 1.91
C PRO A 210 -8.11 5.65 2.18
N GLU A 211 -7.09 5.51 3.02
CA GLU A 211 -6.01 6.49 3.18
C GLU A 211 -5.19 6.53 1.89
N ASN A 212 -5.11 7.70 1.25
CA ASN A 212 -4.24 7.91 0.10
C ASN A 212 -3.60 9.30 0.21
N ASP A 213 -2.52 9.40 0.98
CA ASP A 213 -1.77 10.62 1.31
C ASP A 213 -0.64 10.97 0.33
N TYR A 214 -0.59 10.34 -0.85
CA TYR A 214 0.53 10.53 -1.79
C TYR A 214 0.44 11.77 -2.67
N ASP A 215 -0.72 12.43 -2.78
CA ASP A 215 -0.86 13.65 -3.61
C ASP A 215 -0.33 14.91 -2.90
N LEU A 216 0.17 14.73 -1.69
CA LEU A 216 0.35 15.76 -0.69
C LEU A 216 1.81 15.80 -0.16
N CYS A 217 2.66 14.91 -0.68
CA CYS A 217 4.08 14.75 -0.32
C CYS A 217 5.03 15.03 -1.50
N ALA A 218 4.55 15.64 -2.59
CA ALA A 218 5.37 16.01 -3.74
C ALA A 218 6.46 17.01 -3.31
N GLY A 219 7.71 16.54 -3.16
CA GLY A 219 8.87 17.36 -2.79
C GLY A 219 9.78 16.80 -1.70
N PHE A 220 9.37 15.74 -1.00
CA PHE A 220 10.17 15.13 0.08
C PHE A 220 10.74 13.75 -0.31
N ALA A 221 11.92 13.41 0.20
CA ALA A 221 12.55 12.12 -0.08
C ALA A 221 11.69 10.95 0.48
N PRO A 222 11.61 9.80 -0.19
CA PRO A 222 10.81 8.66 0.27
C PRO A 222 11.13 8.17 1.69
N GLY A 223 12.36 8.39 2.18
CA GLY A 223 12.79 8.04 3.53
C GLY A 223 12.12 8.89 4.62
N THR A 224 11.94 10.19 4.40
CA THR A 224 11.34 11.10 5.40
C THR A 224 9.84 10.82 5.60
N VAL A 225 9.13 10.38 4.56
CA VAL A 225 7.70 10.04 4.65
C VAL A 225 7.47 8.76 5.48
N ALA A 226 8.30 7.73 5.26
CA ALA A 226 8.23 6.49 6.03
C ALA A 226 8.69 6.68 7.48
N GLU A 227 9.72 7.51 7.69
CA GLU A 227 10.19 7.92 9.02
C GLU A 227 9.10 8.68 9.78
N ALA A 228 8.44 9.67 9.15
CA ALA A 228 7.36 10.43 9.78
C ALA A 228 6.17 9.54 10.18
N HIS A 229 5.74 8.61 9.33
CA HIS A 229 4.70 7.65 9.68
C HIS A 229 5.12 6.81 10.89
N SER A 230 6.30 6.19 10.84
CA SER A 230 6.80 5.37 11.95
C SER A 230 6.89 6.13 13.27
N VAL A 231 7.25 7.41 13.22
CA VAL A 231 7.31 8.28 14.40
C VAL A 231 5.91 8.60 14.94
N HIS A 232 4.94 8.89 14.07
CA HIS A 232 3.55 9.10 14.46
C HIS A 232 2.90 7.84 15.05
N ASP A 233 3.20 6.66 14.49
CA ASP A 233 2.76 5.38 15.03
C ASP A 233 3.31 5.15 16.44
N ALA A 234 4.61 5.40 16.63
CA ALA A 234 5.28 5.26 17.93
C ALA A 234 4.75 6.24 18.99
N ALA A 235 4.26 7.41 18.57
CA ALA A 235 3.67 8.41 19.47
C ALA A 235 2.26 8.03 19.94
N THR A 236 1.52 7.22 19.18
CA THR A 236 0.14 6.83 19.49
C THR A 236 -0.06 6.19 20.87
N PRO A 237 0.73 5.17 21.30
CA PRO A 237 0.58 4.60 22.63
C PRO A 237 0.90 5.61 23.75
N LEU A 238 1.85 6.53 23.53
CA LEU A 238 2.17 7.60 24.47
C LEU A 238 1.01 8.60 24.60
N LEU A 239 0.35 8.91 23.49
CA LEU A 239 -0.83 9.77 23.47
C LEU A 239 -1.99 9.18 24.29
N LEU A 240 -2.30 7.88 24.10
CA LEU A 240 -3.35 7.23 24.89
C LEU A 240 -2.99 7.19 26.39
N ALA A 241 -1.73 6.89 26.71
CA ALA A 241 -1.25 6.87 28.09
C ALA A 241 -1.35 8.27 28.76
N ALA A 242 -0.95 9.32 28.05
CA ALA A 242 -1.04 10.69 28.52
C ALA A 242 -2.50 11.13 28.70
N LEU A 243 -3.39 10.81 27.77
CA LEU A 243 -4.82 11.10 27.90
C LEU A 243 -5.44 10.44 29.13
N ARG A 244 -5.10 9.17 29.40
CA ARG A 244 -5.57 8.48 30.62
C ARG A 244 -5.04 9.11 31.90
N ALA A 245 -3.83 9.66 31.88
CA ALA A 245 -3.25 10.34 33.03
C ALA A 245 -3.87 11.72 33.29
N VAL A 246 -4.23 12.46 32.23
CA VAL A 246 -4.74 13.84 32.34
C VAL A 246 -6.25 13.91 32.47
N VAL A 247 -6.99 13.07 31.74
CA VAL A 247 -8.45 13.09 31.67
C VAL A 247 -9.05 12.05 32.61
N GLY A 248 -8.41 10.89 32.74
CA GLY A 248 -8.80 9.81 33.65
C GLY A 248 -8.72 8.42 33.00
N ALA A 249 -8.62 7.39 33.84
CA ALA A 249 -8.41 6.01 33.41
C ALA A 249 -9.53 5.46 32.50
N GLY A 250 -10.72 6.07 32.52
CA GLY A 250 -11.87 5.70 31.70
C GLY A 250 -11.79 6.12 30.23
N VAL A 251 -10.73 6.84 29.81
CA VAL A 251 -10.54 7.18 28.39
C VAL A 251 -10.26 5.92 27.57
N MET A 252 -11.09 5.74 26.54
CA MET A 252 -10.99 4.67 25.56
C MET A 252 -10.73 5.26 24.18
N GLN A 253 -9.91 4.55 23.40
CA GLN A 253 -9.72 4.87 21.98
C GLN A 253 -11.00 4.50 21.21
N ALA A 254 -11.55 5.47 20.49
CA ALA A 254 -12.71 5.31 19.62
C ALA A 254 -12.31 5.18 18.14
N GLY A 255 -11.12 5.66 17.76
CA GLY A 255 -10.62 5.59 16.39
C GLY A 255 -9.19 6.10 16.29
N LEU A 256 -8.47 5.62 15.28
CA LEU A 256 -7.09 6.03 15.02
C LEU A 256 -6.84 6.01 13.52
N ALA A 257 -6.20 7.06 13.03
CA ALA A 257 -5.59 7.10 11.71
C ALA A 257 -4.21 7.75 11.85
N VAL A 258 -3.21 7.17 11.21
CA VAL A 258 -1.84 7.65 11.27
C VAL A 258 -1.29 7.70 9.85
N ASN A 259 -0.65 8.82 9.52
CA ASN A 259 0.03 8.98 8.25
C ASN A 259 1.27 9.84 8.42
N ALA A 260 1.96 10.12 7.31
CA ALA A 260 3.18 10.93 7.34
C ALA A 260 2.93 12.39 7.78
N ARG A 261 1.69 12.88 7.72
CA ARG A 261 1.33 14.26 8.06
C ARG A 261 0.88 14.44 9.51
N GLY A 262 0.52 13.36 10.19
CA GLY A 262 0.11 13.43 11.58
C GLY A 262 -0.67 12.21 12.05
N ILE A 263 -1.20 12.39 13.25
CA ILE A 263 -2.00 11.43 14.01
C ILE A 263 -3.39 12.03 14.13
N ARG A 264 -4.40 11.23 13.83
CA ARG A 264 -5.80 11.50 14.19
C ARG A 264 -6.24 10.47 15.23
N PHE A 265 -6.44 10.93 16.44
CA PHE A 265 -6.78 10.10 17.60
C PHE A 265 -8.17 10.45 18.13
N ASP A 266 -9.13 9.54 17.95
CA ASP A 266 -10.48 9.70 18.47
C ASP A 266 -10.60 8.97 19.82
N PHE A 267 -11.14 9.64 20.85
CA PHE A 267 -11.22 9.12 22.20
C PHE A 267 -12.54 9.47 22.91
N SER A 268 -12.93 8.64 23.88
CA SER A 268 -14.09 8.91 24.74
C SER A 268 -13.76 9.99 25.76
N GLY A 269 -14.57 11.04 25.83
CA GLY A 269 -14.37 12.11 26.80
C GLY A 269 -15.10 13.41 26.51
N THR A 270 -14.86 14.37 27.39
CA THR A 270 -15.25 15.78 27.21
C THR A 270 -14.09 16.58 26.64
N GLY A 271 -14.36 17.77 26.11
CA GLY A 271 -13.33 18.61 25.51
C GLY A 271 -12.19 18.95 26.46
N LEU A 272 -10.97 19.00 25.93
CA LEU A 272 -9.78 19.32 26.70
C LEU A 272 -9.64 20.84 26.86
N SER A 273 -9.33 21.28 28.08
CA SER A 273 -8.87 22.66 28.30
C SER A 273 -7.47 22.85 27.73
N ALA A 274 -7.09 24.10 27.44
CA ALA A 274 -5.74 24.43 26.98
C ALA A 274 -4.64 23.93 27.95
N ALA A 275 -4.90 23.97 29.27
CA ALA A 275 -3.98 23.43 30.27
C ALA A 275 -3.83 21.90 30.18
N GLN A 276 -4.92 21.17 29.90
CA GLN A 276 -4.89 19.72 29.70
C GLN A 276 -4.16 19.34 28.41
N ILE A 277 -4.35 20.09 27.32
CA ILE A 277 -3.61 19.88 26.07
C ILE A 277 -2.09 20.02 26.32
N LEU A 278 -1.67 21.09 27.00
CA LEU A 278 -0.27 21.31 27.36
C LEU A 278 0.29 20.22 28.28
N ASP A 279 -0.49 19.72 29.24
CA ASP A 279 -0.06 18.61 30.13
C ASP A 279 0.11 17.30 29.33
N VAL A 280 -0.81 17.00 28.41
CA VAL A 280 -0.70 15.83 27.51
C VAL A 280 0.58 15.92 26.67
N GLU A 281 0.82 17.05 25.99
CA GLU A 281 2.04 17.27 25.21
C GLU A 281 3.31 17.13 26.06
N SER A 282 3.32 17.76 27.25
CA SER A 282 4.47 17.75 28.15
C SER A 282 4.82 16.33 28.60
N ARG A 283 3.82 15.50 28.91
CA ARG A 283 4.01 14.09 29.32
C ARG A 283 4.58 13.23 28.20
N ILE A 284 4.06 13.39 26.98
CA ILE A 284 4.54 12.64 25.81
C ILE A 284 5.97 13.04 25.48
N ASN A 285 6.28 14.35 25.48
CA ASN A 285 7.62 14.85 25.23
C ASN A 285 8.62 14.41 26.32
N ALA A 286 8.22 14.43 27.60
CA ALA A 286 9.05 13.93 28.69
C ALA A 286 9.31 12.42 28.57
N ALA A 287 8.29 11.64 28.22
CA ALA A 287 8.43 10.19 28.00
C ALA A 287 9.35 9.89 26.81
N ALA A 288 9.20 10.62 25.70
CA ALA A 288 10.05 10.48 24.51
C ALA A 288 11.53 10.78 24.85
N LEU A 289 11.80 11.84 25.60
CA LEU A 289 13.17 12.22 26.01
C LEU A 289 13.79 11.25 27.02
N GLY A 290 12.97 10.62 27.88
CA GLY A 290 13.40 9.65 28.88
C GLY A 290 13.53 8.19 28.38
N GLY A 291 13.09 7.91 27.15
CA GLY A 291 12.99 6.56 26.58
C GLY A 291 14.23 6.04 25.82
N THR A 292 14.08 4.86 25.23
CA THR A 292 15.05 4.17 24.35
C THR A 292 15.22 4.91 23.00
N GLN A 293 16.24 4.57 22.19
CA GLN A 293 16.49 5.24 20.89
C GLN A 293 15.25 5.40 19.97
N PRO A 294 14.34 4.42 19.81
CA PRO A 294 13.13 4.60 19.00
C PRO A 294 12.07 5.52 19.64
N GLU A 295 12.02 5.64 20.97
CA GLU A 295 11.08 6.53 21.67
C GLU A 295 11.51 8.00 21.61
N ARG A 296 12.82 8.26 21.52
CA ARG A 296 13.37 9.61 21.33
C ARG A 296 12.96 10.24 20.00
N ALA A 297 12.67 9.42 18.98
CA ALA A 297 12.27 9.91 17.66
C ALA A 297 10.88 10.58 17.66
N VAL A 298 10.05 10.33 18.68
CA VAL A 298 8.75 11.00 18.89
C VAL A 298 8.90 12.49 19.21
N PHE A 299 10.04 12.91 19.74
CA PHE A 299 10.26 14.31 20.10
C PHE A 299 10.60 15.17 18.85
N PRO A 300 9.97 16.34 18.69
CA PRO A 300 8.89 16.92 19.50
C PRO A 300 7.49 16.40 19.12
N PHE A 301 6.61 16.30 20.09
CA PHE A 301 5.18 16.00 19.92
C PHE A 301 4.33 17.25 20.16
N HIS A 302 3.40 17.51 19.25
CA HIS A 302 2.48 18.65 19.31
C HIS A 302 1.06 18.26 18.90
N ILE A 303 0.07 18.71 19.66
CA ILE A 303 -1.34 18.67 19.33
C ILE A 303 -1.66 19.93 18.51
N THR A 304 -2.03 19.74 17.26
CA THR A 304 -2.35 20.84 16.35
C THR A 304 -3.80 21.28 16.49
N ARG A 305 -4.70 20.33 16.83
CA ARG A 305 -6.12 20.59 16.97
C ARG A 305 -6.79 19.60 17.90
N GLU A 306 -7.78 20.10 18.64
CA GLU A 306 -8.71 19.30 19.42
C GLU A 306 -10.14 19.70 19.03
N SER A 307 -11.03 18.71 18.82
CA SER A 307 -12.39 18.97 18.34
C SER A 307 -13.42 17.92 18.76
N ALA A 308 -14.71 18.31 18.77
CA ALA A 308 -15.82 17.35 18.91
C ALA A 308 -16.01 16.57 17.60
N VAL A 309 -16.24 15.26 17.71
CA VAL A 309 -16.63 14.41 16.57
C VAL A 309 -18.10 14.02 16.66
N ALA A 310 -18.51 13.53 17.82
CA ALA A 310 -19.88 13.10 18.13
C ALA A 310 -20.11 13.22 19.64
N ALA A 311 -21.34 12.98 20.10
CA ALA A 311 -21.65 13.00 21.53
C ALA A 311 -20.72 12.03 22.30
N GLY A 312 -19.95 12.56 23.27
CA GLY A 312 -19.01 11.79 24.07
C GLY A 312 -17.72 11.35 23.37
N THR A 313 -17.48 11.76 22.13
CA THR A 313 -16.26 11.44 21.36
C THR A 313 -15.53 12.71 20.92
N ARG A 314 -14.24 12.79 21.26
CA ARG A 314 -13.33 13.89 20.93
C ARG A 314 -12.23 13.41 19.98
N ARG A 315 -11.66 14.32 19.21
CA ARG A 315 -10.54 14.08 18.30
C ARG A 315 -9.37 14.97 18.62
N ILE A 316 -8.20 14.36 18.66
CA ILE A 316 -6.90 15.04 18.64
C ILE A 316 -6.27 14.84 17.27
N GLU A 317 -5.85 15.94 16.67
CA GLU A 317 -4.92 15.96 15.55
C GLU A 317 -3.55 16.38 16.11
N ALA A 318 -2.51 15.61 15.81
CA ALA A 318 -1.18 15.81 16.36
C ALA A 318 -0.08 15.45 15.37
N VAL A 319 1.13 15.94 15.62
CA VAL A 319 2.35 15.60 14.88
C VAL A 319 3.46 15.25 15.85
N ALA A 320 4.40 14.41 15.40
CA ALA A 320 5.50 13.90 16.22
C ALA A 320 6.81 13.86 15.43
N GLY A 321 7.91 14.10 16.13
CA GLY A 321 9.24 14.12 15.56
C GLY A 321 9.54 15.36 14.73
N VAL A 322 10.84 15.61 14.52
CA VAL A 322 11.32 16.75 13.73
C VAL A 322 10.74 16.72 12.32
N VAL A 323 10.67 15.54 11.71
CA VAL A 323 10.11 15.34 10.37
C VAL A 323 8.59 15.59 10.33
N GLY A 324 7.86 15.22 11.40
CA GLY A 324 6.44 15.54 11.55
C GLY A 324 6.17 17.04 11.69
N THR A 325 7.04 17.76 12.40
CA THR A 325 6.89 19.22 12.58
C THR A 325 7.18 20.05 11.33
N VAL A 326 7.91 19.52 10.36
CA VAL A 326 8.11 20.20 9.05
C VAL A 326 6.77 20.41 8.33
N TRP A 327 5.76 19.57 8.60
CA TRP A 327 4.42 19.71 8.02
C TRP A 327 3.57 20.83 8.63
N LEU A 328 4.06 21.52 9.67
CA LEU A 328 3.38 22.66 10.30
C LEU A 328 3.71 24.02 9.66
N GLN A 329 4.72 24.07 8.77
CA GLN A 329 5.14 25.29 8.04
C GLN A 329 4.46 25.36 6.66
#